data_AF-A0A346R6D0-F1
#
_entry.id   AF-A0A346R6D0-F1
#
_cell.length_a   1.000
_cell.length_b   1.000
_cell.length_c   1.000
_cell.angle_alpha   90.00
_cell.angle_beta   90.00
_cell.angle_gamma   90.00
#
_symmetry.space_group_name_H-M   'P 1'
#
loop_
_entity.id
_entity.type
_entity.pdbx_description
1 polymer ?
#
loop_
_entity_poly.entity_id
_entity_poly.type
_entity_poly.pdbx_seq_one_letter_code
_entity_poly.pdbx_strand_id
1 'polypeptide(L)'
;MSKPAASSFSRPRFALLVALGVYPVVTALLYLVFPLTNGWALWQRTLVLVPVIVIVMIWAIIPLIHRRFGAFLHRSGRGLPG
;
A
#
# COMPACT_ATOMS: atom_id res chain seq x y z
N MET A 1 32.99 -1.99 15.64
CA MET A 1 32.98 -2.44 14.23
C MET A 1 31.56 -2.89 13.89
N SER A 2 30.72 -1.97 13.43
CA SER A 2 29.29 -2.23 13.19
C SER A 2 29.11 -3.15 11.99
N LYS A 3 28.40 -4.26 12.19
CA LYS A 3 28.10 -5.24 11.13
C LYS A 3 26.60 -5.19 10.86
N PRO A 4 26.11 -4.36 9.91
CA PRO A 4 24.70 -4.32 9.57
C PRO A 4 24.44 -5.38 8.50
N ALA A 5 24.17 -6.62 8.89
CA ALA A 5 23.62 -7.61 7.96
C ALA A 5 23.10 -8.83 8.71
N ALA A 6 21.78 -8.97 8.86
CA ALA A 6 21.06 -10.17 8.41
C ALA A 6 19.55 -10.12 8.74
N SER A 7 18.74 -10.33 7.70
CA SER A 7 17.46 -11.08 7.72
C SER A 7 16.13 -10.43 8.13
N SER A 8 15.82 -9.23 7.62
CA SER A 8 14.42 -8.75 7.59
C SER A 8 13.88 -8.55 6.17
N PHE A 9 14.40 -9.23 5.16
CA PHE A 9 14.11 -8.94 3.73
C PHE A 9 12.61 -9.03 3.32
N SER A 10 11.75 -9.55 4.18
CA SER A 10 10.28 -9.52 4.01
C SER A 10 9.64 -8.17 4.37
N ARG A 11 10.17 -7.43 5.36
CA ARG A 11 9.59 -6.16 5.82
C ARG A 11 9.83 -4.97 4.86
N PRO A 12 11.03 -4.75 4.30
CA PRO A 12 11.25 -3.69 3.32
C PRO A 12 10.52 -3.96 2.00
N ARG A 13 10.44 -5.22 1.56
CA ARG A 13 9.64 -5.59 0.38
C ARG A 13 8.16 -5.29 0.58
N PHE A 14 7.64 -5.59 1.76
CA PHE A 14 6.26 -5.24 2.14
C PHE A 14 6.06 -3.74 2.18
N ALA A 15 6.94 -3.00 2.85
CA ALA A 15 6.90 -1.54 2.92
C ALA A 15 7.00 -0.91 1.52
N LEU A 16 7.85 -1.43 0.65
CA LEU A 16 7.97 -0.99 -0.75
C LEU A 16 6.69 -1.28 -1.53
N LEU A 17 6.04 -2.43 -1.35
CA LEU A 17 4.79 -2.74 -2.04
C LEU A 17 3.64 -1.84 -1.57
N VAL A 18 3.56 -1.61 -0.26
CA VAL A 18 2.58 -0.68 0.30
C VAL A 18 2.88 0.74 -0.17
N ALA A 19 4.15 1.18 -0.15
CA ALA A 19 4.56 2.49 -0.65
C ALA A 19 4.26 2.63 -2.14
N LEU A 20 4.53 1.60 -2.94
CA LEU A 20 4.24 1.58 -4.39
C LEU A 20 2.74 1.57 -4.67
N GLY A 21 1.89 1.10 -3.75
CA GLY A 21 0.44 1.18 -3.86
C GLY A 21 -0.10 2.54 -3.38
N VAL A 22 0.36 3.02 -2.23
CA VAL A 22 -0.08 4.27 -1.60
C VAL A 22 0.38 5.48 -2.39
N TYR A 23 1.62 5.50 -2.89
CA TYR A 23 2.17 6.64 -3.60
C TYR A 23 1.34 7.03 -4.83
N PRO A 24 1.08 6.16 -5.82
CA PRO A 24 0.27 6.51 -6.97
C PRO A 24 -1.18 6.81 -6.59
N VAL A 25 -1.73 6.17 -5.56
CA VAL A 25 -3.07 6.49 -5.04
C VAL A 25 -3.12 7.92 -4.54
N VAL A 26 -2.19 8.31 -3.66
CA VAL A 26 -2.14 9.66 -3.08
C VAL A 26 -1.89 10.69 -4.17
N THR A 27 -0.97 10.41 -5.09
CA THR A 27 -0.68 11.29 -6.24
C THR A 27 -1.89 11.44 -7.15
N ALA A 28 -2.56 10.35 -7.54
CA ALA A 28 -3.74 10.39 -8.40
C ALA A 28 -4.90 11.11 -7.71
N LEU A 29 -5.12 10.82 -6.43
CA LEU A 29 -6.18 11.46 -5.65
C LEU A 29 -5.91 12.96 -5.49
N LEU A 30 -4.66 13.35 -5.22
CA LEU A 30 -4.26 14.75 -5.21
C LEU A 30 -4.54 15.40 -6.56
N TYR A 31 -4.12 14.78 -7.66
CA TYR A 31 -4.35 15.31 -9.01
C TYR A 31 -5.82 15.39 -9.40
N LEU A 32 -6.67 14.52 -8.85
CA LEU A 32 -8.10 14.51 -9.13
C LEU A 32 -8.85 15.50 -8.23
N VAL A 33 -8.47 15.59 -6.96
CA VAL A 33 -9.06 16.50 -5.98
C VAL A 33 -8.65 17.93 -6.26
N PHE A 34 -7.39 18.20 -6.66
CA PHE A 34 -6.91 19.56 -6.95
C PHE A 34 -7.80 20.36 -7.91
N PRO A 35 -8.17 19.84 -9.10
CA PRO A 35 -9.06 20.52 -10.02
C PRO A 35 -10.52 20.51 -9.53
N LEU A 36 -10.99 19.42 -8.90
CA LEU A 36 -12.38 19.32 -8.41
C LEU A 36 -12.68 20.28 -7.25
N THR A 37 -11.67 20.57 -6.43
CA THR A 37 -11.81 21.42 -5.24
C THR A 37 -11.26 22.82 -5.49
N ASN A 38 -11.10 23.23 -6.76
CA ASN A 38 -10.67 24.57 -7.11
C ASN A 38 -11.76 25.57 -6.65
N GLY A 39 -11.42 26.44 -5.70
CA GLY A 39 -12.37 27.34 -5.01
C GLY A 39 -12.91 26.83 -3.66
N TRP A 40 -12.57 25.60 -3.24
CA TRP A 40 -12.94 25.10 -1.91
C TRP A 40 -11.92 25.53 -0.85
N ALA A 41 -12.41 25.80 0.36
CA ALA A 41 -11.54 26.08 1.50
C ALA A 41 -10.77 24.81 1.90
N LEU A 42 -9.59 25.01 2.49
CA LEU A 42 -8.65 23.93 2.79
C LEU A 42 -9.26 22.84 3.69
N TRP A 43 -10.20 23.21 4.57
CA TRP A 43 -10.91 22.28 5.47
C TRP A 43 -11.87 21.33 4.73
N GLN A 44 -12.56 21.79 3.67
CA GLN A 44 -13.45 20.92 2.88
C GLN A 44 -12.63 19.92 2.07
N ARG A 45 -11.49 20.38 1.55
CA ARG A 45 -10.50 19.51 0.91
C ARG A 45 -10.05 18.41 1.87
N THR A 46 -9.62 18.72 3.08
CA THR A 46 -9.20 17.69 4.06
C THR A 46 -10.34 16.78 4.48
N LEU A 47 -11.56 17.31 4.65
CA LEU A 47 -12.74 16.52 5.02
C LEU A 47 -13.07 15.45 3.96
N VAL A 48 -12.81 15.72 2.67
CA VAL A 48 -12.96 14.74 1.59
C VAL A 48 -11.72 13.87 1.42
N LEU A 49 -10.53 14.47 1.48
CA LEU A 49 -9.26 13.77 1.21
C LEU A 49 -9.02 12.64 2.24
N VAL A 50 -9.25 12.92 3.52
CA VAL A 50 -9.01 11.97 4.62
C VAL A 50 -9.82 10.67 4.47
N PRO A 51 -11.17 10.70 4.38
CA PRO A 51 -11.95 9.47 4.26
C PRO A 51 -11.63 8.72 2.97
N VAL A 52 -11.35 9.42 1.86
CA VAL A 52 -10.97 8.74 0.62
C VAL A 52 -9.62 8.03 0.75
N ILE A 53 -8.62 8.67 1.37
CA ILE A 53 -7.34 8.01 1.66
C ILE A 53 -7.56 6.77 2.54
N VAL A 54 -8.41 6.85 3.57
CA VAL A 54 -8.71 5.73 4.47
C VAL A 54 -9.39 4.58 3.72
N ILE A 55 -10.41 4.87 2.90
CA ILE A 55 -11.09 3.86 2.07
C ILE A 55 -10.08 3.19 1.15
N VAL A 56 -9.23 3.96 0.46
CA VAL A 56 -8.25 3.37 -0.44
C VAL A 56 -7.19 2.58 0.32
N MET A 57 -6.77 3.00 1.52
CA MET A 57 -5.88 2.18 2.34
C MET A 57 -6.54 0.83 2.68
N ILE A 58 -7.80 0.81 3.11
CA ILE A 58 -8.52 -0.44 3.44
C ILE A 58 -8.69 -1.29 2.17
N TRP A 59 -9.14 -0.71 1.06
CA TRP A 59 -9.44 -1.44 -0.17
C TRP A 59 -8.22 -1.75 -1.05
N ALA A 60 -7.10 -1.06 -0.91
CA ALA A 60 -5.90 -1.32 -1.71
C ALA A 60 -4.84 -2.08 -0.90
N ILE A 61 -4.59 -1.71 0.36
CA ILE A 61 -3.55 -2.36 1.18
C ILE A 61 -3.98 -3.76 1.58
N ILE A 62 -5.21 -3.94 2.10
CA ILE A 62 -5.68 -5.26 2.56
C ILE A 62 -5.61 -6.33 1.44
N PRO A 63 -6.09 -6.10 0.19
CA PRO A 63 -5.94 -7.10 -0.86
C PRO A 63 -4.49 -7.26 -1.34
N LEU A 64 -3.66 -6.21 -1.30
CA LEU A 64 -2.24 -6.35 -1.66
C LEU A 64 -1.53 -7.30 -0.68
N ILE A 65 -1.87 -7.19 0.60
CA ILE A 65 -1.40 -8.08 1.66
C ILE A 65 -1.92 -9.50 1.41
N HIS A 66 -3.24 -9.68 1.29
CA HIS A 66 -3.84 -11.00 1.06
C HIS A 66 -3.28 -11.70 -0.18
N ARG A 67 -3.10 -10.97 -1.29
CA ARG A 67 -2.59 -11.51 -2.56
C ARG A 67 -1.13 -11.95 -2.47
N ARG A 68 -0.33 -11.31 -1.61
CA ARG A 68 1.08 -11.68 -1.37
C ARG A 68 1.23 -12.83 -0.38
N PHE A 69 0.42 -12.86 0.68
CA PHE A 69 0.41 -13.96 1.65
C PHE A 69 -0.13 -15.27 1.04
N GLY A 70 -1.17 -15.20 0.20
CA GLY A 70 -1.68 -16.37 -0.54
C GLY A 70 -0.66 -16.96 -1.52
N ALA A 71 0.11 -16.10 -2.20
CA ALA A 71 1.19 -16.54 -3.10
C ALA A 71 2.36 -17.22 -2.36
N PHE A 72 2.61 -16.88 -1.09
CA PHE A 72 3.65 -17.50 -0.29
C PHE A 72 3.24 -18.87 0.24
N LEU A 73 1.99 -19.04 0.69
CA LEU A 73 1.48 -20.32 1.18
C LEU A 73 1.32 -21.36 0.06
N HIS A 74 0.97 -20.93 -1.16
CA HIS A 74 0.89 -21.86 -2.31
C HIS A 74 2.27 -22.40 -2.76
N ARG A 75 3.38 -21.77 -2.32
CA ARG A 75 4.74 -22.20 -2.68
C ARG A 75 5.32 -23.25 -1.73
N SER A 76 4.71 -23.50 -0.58
CA SER A 76 5.23 -24.46 0.42
C SER A 76 4.68 -25.88 0.28
N GLY A 77 3.85 -26.16 -0.74
CA GLY A 77 3.20 -27.47 -0.94
C GLY A 77 3.73 -28.29 -2.12
N ARG A 78 5.03 -28.20 -2.47
CA ARG A 78 5.61 -29.04 -3.52
C ARG A 78 6.84 -29.81 -3.04
N GLY A 79 6.58 -31.03 -2.61
CA GLY A 79 7.54 -32.06 -2.19
C GLY A 79 6.87 -32.85 -1.07
N LEU A 80 6.31 -34.04 -1.32
CA LEU A 80 7.04 -35.21 -1.77
C LEU A 80 6.20 -36.08 -2.75
N PRO A 81 6.78 -36.56 -3.86
CA PRO A 81 6.25 -37.69 -4.63
C PRO A 81 6.64 -39.03 -3.99
N GLY A 82 5.73 -40.01 -4.11
CA GLY A 82 6.02 -41.46 -4.05
C GLY A 82 6.14 -42.07 -2.67
#